data_AF-A0AAU5Z120-F1
#
_entry.id   AF-A0AAU5Z120-F1
#
_cell.length_a   1.000
_cell.length_b   1.000
_cell.length_c   1.000
_cell.angle_alpha   90.00
_cell.angle_beta   90.00
_cell.angle_gamma   90.00
#
_symmetry.space_group_name_H-M   'P 1'
#
loop_
_entity.id
_entity.type
_entity.pdbx_description
1 polymer ?
#
loop_
_entity_poly.entity_id
_entity_poly.type
_entity_poly.pdbx_seq_one_letter_code
_entity_poly.pdbx_strand_id
1 'polypeptide(L)' 'MNKLEIDWTRCDGHGLCATLLPDDIVLDEWGFPLLRGRELTAGEVPDARRAVLACPALALRLNGPVKRV' A
#
# COMPACT_ATOMS: atom_id res chain seq x y z
N MET A 1 2.72 7.51 13.14
CA MET A 1 3.34 6.32 12.56
C MET A 1 2.48 5.93 11.38
N ASN A 2 2.99 6.07 10.16
CA ASN A 2 2.41 5.80 8.86
C ASN A 2 2.92 4.44 8.36
N LYS A 3 2.09 3.40 8.52
CA LYS A 3 2.40 2.02 8.16
C LYS A 3 1.40 1.51 7.14
N LEU A 4 1.88 0.72 6.17
CA LEU A 4 1.01 0.03 5.22
C LEU A 4 0.57 -1.33 5.75
N GLU A 5 -0.69 -1.64 5.47
CA GLU A 5 -1.29 -2.94 5.76
C GLU A 5 -2.13 -3.41 4.57
N ILE A 6 -2.18 -4.73 4.38
CA ILE A 6 -3.00 -5.37 3.36
C ILE A 6 -4.07 -6.22 4.05
N ASP A 7 -5.31 -6.00 3.63
CA ASP A 7 -6.42 -6.91 3.89
C ASP A 7 -6.37 -8.06 2.90
N TRP A 8 -5.76 -9.16 3.31
CA TRP A 8 -5.57 -10.37 2.50
C TRP A 8 -6.87 -11.08 2.13
N THR A 9 -7.97 -10.79 2.82
CA THR A 9 -9.28 -11.36 2.45
C THR A 9 -9.92 -10.66 1.25
N ARG A 10 -9.40 -9.47 0.89
CA ARG A 10 -9.88 -8.67 -0.24
C ARG A 10 -8.88 -8.59 -1.38
N CYS A 11 -7.58 -8.75 -1.12
CA CYS A 11 -6.56 -8.63 -2.14
C CYS A 11 -6.69 -9.74 -3.18
N ASP A 12 -6.72 -9.35 -4.46
CA ASP A 12 -6.83 -10.28 -5.60
C ASP A 12 -5.69 -10.05 -6.63
N GLY A 13 -4.51 -9.61 -6.16
CA GLY A 13 -3.31 -9.56 -7.01
C GLY A 13 -3.30 -8.51 -8.16
N HIS A 14 -4.07 -7.42 -8.08
CA HIS A 14 -4.15 -6.42 -9.17
C HIS A 14 -2.84 -5.67 -9.51
N GLY A 15 -1.81 -5.75 -8.67
CA GLY A 15 -0.47 -5.21 -8.95
C GLY A 15 -0.28 -3.68 -8.88
N LEU A 16 -1.35 -2.86 -8.95
CA LEU A 16 -1.24 -1.38 -8.99
C LEU A 16 -0.50 -0.77 -7.79
N CYS A 17 -0.59 -1.40 -6.63
CA CYS A 17 0.10 -0.96 -5.42
C CYS A 17 1.64 -1.00 -5.58
N ALA A 18 2.19 -2.03 -6.22
CA ALA A 18 3.62 -2.16 -6.49
C ALA A 18 4.10 -1.20 -7.59
N THR A 19 3.23 -0.85 -8.55
CA THR A 19 3.54 0.17 -9.56
C THR A 19 3.65 1.57 -8.95
N LEU A 20 2.75 1.89 -8.00
CA LEU A 20 2.67 3.22 -7.40
C LEU A 20 3.61 3.40 -6.19
N LEU A 21 4.02 2.30 -5.55
CA LEU A 21 4.90 2.32 -4.40
C LEU A 21 5.96 1.20 -4.46
N PRO A 22 6.84 1.19 -5.48
CA PRO A 22 7.80 0.12 -5.71
C PRO A 22 8.88 0.00 -4.62
N ASP A 23 9.12 1.09 -3.87
CA ASP A 23 10.09 1.09 -2.78
C ASP A 23 9.60 0.37 -1.52
N ASP A 24 8.29 0.10 -1.38
CA ASP A 24 7.76 -0.59 -0.20
C ASP A 24 6.98 -1.86 -0.54
N ILE A 25 6.56 -2.00 -1.80
CA ILE A 25 5.76 -3.12 -2.28
C ILE A 25 6.38 -3.68 -3.54
N VAL A 26 6.70 -4.96 -3.50
CA VAL A 26 7.07 -5.76 -4.69
C VAL A 26 6.03 -6.86 -4.88
N LEU A 27 5.91 -7.38 -6.09
CA LEU A 27 5.03 -8.54 -6.34
C LEU A 27 5.85 -9.82 -6.25
N ASP A 28 5.25 -10.85 -5.68
CA ASP A 28 5.77 -12.22 -5.77
C ASP A 28 5.49 -12.85 -7.15
N GLU A 29 5.83 -14.12 -7.29
CA GLU A 29 5.64 -14.88 -8.53
C GLU A 29 4.16 -15.11 -8.90
N TRP A 30 3.24 -14.93 -7.96
CA TRP A 30 1.78 -15.04 -8.16
C TRP A 30 1.10 -13.67 -8.35
N GLY A 31 1.86 -12.58 -8.34
CA GLY A 31 1.33 -11.22 -8.47
C GLY A 31 0.78 -10.64 -7.17
N PHE A 32 1.00 -11.29 -6.02
CA PHE A 32 0.58 -10.79 -4.72
C PHE A 32 1.64 -9.87 -4.08
N PRO A 33 1.21 -8.82 -3.37
CA PRO A 33 2.11 -7.81 -2.85
C PRO A 33 2.89 -8.24 -1.60
N LEU A 34 4.21 -8.23 -1.65
CA LEU A 34 5.09 -8.36 -0.50
C LEU A 34 5.44 -6.97 0.08
N LEU A 35 5.07 -6.73 1.34
CA LEU A 35 5.40 -5.50 2.05
C LEU A 35 6.77 -5.57 2.72
N ARG A 36 7.56 -4.50 2.62
CA ARG A 36 8.76 -4.33 3.47
C ARG A 36 8.43 -4.19 4.97
N GLY A 37 7.19 -3.78 5.29
CA GLY A 37 6.67 -3.74 6.67
C GLY A 37 7.28 -2.67 7.56
N ARG A 38 8.08 -1.75 7.01
CA ARG A 38 8.67 -0.62 7.74
C ARG A 38 7.71 0.56 7.89
N GLU A 39 8.14 1.50 8.71
CA GLU A 39 7.54 2.82 8.82
C GLU A 39 7.84 3.65 7.55
N LEU A 40 6.82 4.32 7.01
CA LEU A 40 6.99 5.24 5.89
C LEU A 40 7.48 6.61 6.37
N THR A 41 8.40 7.20 5.60
CA THR A 41 8.82 8.58 5.79
C THR A 41 7.73 9.55 5.36
N ALA A 42 7.82 10.81 5.79
CA ALA A 42 6.86 11.85 5.41
C ALA A 42 6.77 12.07 3.89
N GLY A 43 7.88 11.86 3.16
CA GLY A 43 7.94 12.02 1.71
C GLY A 43 7.21 10.90 0.94
N GLU A 44 7.08 9.72 1.54
CA GLU A 44 6.46 8.53 0.91
C GLU A 44 4.94 8.48 1.11
N VAL A 45 4.42 9.27 2.06
CA VAL A 45 2.99 9.33 2.39
C VAL A 45 2.10 9.68 1.20
N PRO A 46 2.43 10.67 0.33
CA PRO A 46 1.61 10.98 -0.83
C PRO A 46 1.48 9.80 -1.81
N ASP A 47 2.57 9.07 -2.07
CA ASP A 47 2.56 7.91 -2.96
C ASP A 47 1.83 6.73 -2.34
N ALA A 48 2.04 6.50 -1.04
CA ALA A 48 1.26 5.51 -0.29
C ALA A 48 -0.25 5.81 -0.33
N ARG A 49 -0.66 7.08 -0.24
CA ARG A 49 -2.06 7.49 -0.38
C ARG A 49 -2.59 7.22 -1.79
N ARG A 50 -1.80 7.50 -2.83
CA ARG A 50 -2.17 7.16 -4.23
C ARG A 50 -2.34 5.66 -4.40
N ALA A 51 -1.41 4.86 -3.89
CA ALA A 51 -1.48 3.40 -3.93
C ALA A 51 -2.74 2.86 -3.23
N VAL A 52 -3.09 3.42 -2.06
CA VAL A 52 -4.33 3.08 -1.33
C VAL A 52 -5.57 3.40 -2.16
N LEU A 53 -5.64 4.60 -2.74
CA LEU A 53 -6.79 5.04 -3.55
C LEU A 53 -6.92 4.27 -4.87
N ALA A 54 -5.81 3.81 -5.44
CA ALA A 54 -5.81 3.04 -6.68
C ALA A 54 -6.16 1.56 -6.50
N CYS A 55 -6.21 1.05 -5.27
CA CYS A 55 -6.50 -0.36 -5.01
C CYS A 55 -7.96 -0.70 -5.35
N PRO A 56 -8.24 -1.49 -6.41
CA PRO A 56 -9.62 -1.74 -6.86
C PRO A 56 -10.44 -2.50 -5.82
N ALA A 57 -9.78 -3.41 -5.09
CA ALA A 57 -10.40 -4.23 -4.06
C ALA A 57 -10.46 -3.55 -2.67
N LEU A 58 -9.95 -2.32 -2.53
CA LEU A 58 -9.86 -1.61 -1.25
C LEU A 58 -9.15 -2.43 -0.16
N ALA A 59 -8.13 -3.19 -0.58
CA ALA A 59 -7.36 -4.09 0.27
C ALA A 59 -6.16 -3.38 0.95
N LEU A 60 -5.55 -2.38 0.29
CA LEU A 60 -4.41 -1.64 0.84
C LEU A 60 -4.88 -0.52 1.78
N ARG A 61 -4.24 -0.41 2.95
CA ARG A 61 -4.53 0.61 3.96
C ARG A 61 -3.27 1.32 4.43
N LEU A 62 -3.41 2.59 4.76
CA LEU A 62 -2.36 3.39 5.40
C LEU A 62 -2.82 3.75 6.82
N ASN A 63 -2.22 3.10 7.81
CA ASN A 63 -2.47 3.38 9.22
C ASN A 63 -1.54 4.49 9.68
N GLY A 64 -2.11 5.61 10.11
CA GLY A 64 -1.39 6.77 10.64
C GLY A 64 -2.38 7.92 10.89
N PRO A 65 -1.94 9.06 11.47
CA PRO A 65 -2.83 10.19 11.68
C PRO A 65 -3.36 10.71 10.35
N VAL A 66 -4.60 10.37 10.03
CA VAL A 66 -5.34 10.95 8.91
C VAL A 66 -5.73 12.35 9.33
N LYS A 67 -5.05 13.38 8.81
CA LYS A 67 -5.60 14.75 8.86
C LYS A 67 -6.88 14.75 8.03
N ARG A 68 -8.03 14.67 8.69
CA ARG A 68 -9.33 14.95 8.09
C ARG A 68 -9.38 16.46 7.89
N VAL A 69 -9.49 16.88 6.63
CA VAL A 69 -9.72 18.29 6.27
C VAL A 69 -11.20 18.60 6.41
#